data_AF-A0A6G2DQE1-F1
#
_entry.id   AF-A0A6G2DQE1-F1
#
_cell.length_a   1.000
_cell.length_b   1.000
_cell.length_c   1.000
_cell.angle_alpha   90.00
_cell.angle_beta   90.00
_cell.angle_gamma   90.00
#
_symmetry.space_group_name_H-M   'P 1'
#
loop_
_entity.id
_entity.type
_entity.pdbx_description
1 polymer ?
#
loop_
_entity_poly.entity_id
_entity_poly.type
_entity_poly.pdbx_seq_one_letter_code
_entity_poly.pdbx_strand_id
1 'polypeptide(L)' 'ELALKLDVSEDDINMTVAYFTKCGLIQIDDDGHATLSQAKAMVESETNWAKYKREQRKNSQDLPKLENVQNKKTISNSCP' A
#
# COMPACT_ATOMS: atom_id res chain seq x y z
N GLU A 1 -7.21 19.76 19.02
CA GLU A 1 -5.85 19.78 18.41
C GLU A 1 -5.85 19.45 16.91
N LEU A 2 -6.55 18.41 16.45
CA LEU A 2 -6.59 18.00 15.04
C LEU A 2 -7.12 19.10 14.09
N ALA A 3 -8.21 19.76 14.50
CA ALA A 3 -8.85 20.86 13.76
C ALA A 3 -7.87 22.00 13.43
N LEU A 4 -7.07 22.42 14.41
CA LEU A 4 -6.02 23.44 14.26
C LEU A 4 -4.90 23.03 13.30
N LYS A 5 -4.48 21.76 13.32
CA LYS A 5 -3.41 21.26 12.42
C LYS A 5 -3.86 21.18 10.96
N LEU A 6 -5.14 20.96 10.73
CA LEU A 6 -5.73 20.78 9.40
C LEU A 6 -6.43 22.04 8.88
N ASP A 7 -6.47 23.11 9.68
CA ASP A 7 -7.17 24.37 9.38
C ASP A 7 -8.65 24.15 8.99
N VAL A 8 -9.34 23.34 9.79
CA VAL A 8 -10.77 23.00 9.62
C VAL A 8 -11.53 23.21 10.91
N SER A 9 -12.86 23.36 10.80
CA SER A 9 -13.72 23.51 11.98
C SER A 9 -13.77 22.23 12.82
N GLU A 10 -14.03 22.39 14.11
CA GLU A 10 -14.20 21.24 15.02
C GLU A 10 -15.44 20.42 14.67
N ASP A 11 -16.51 21.06 14.19
CA ASP A 11 -17.73 20.40 13.73
C ASP A 11 -17.46 19.50 12.51
N ASP A 12 -16.66 19.96 11.55
CA ASP A 12 -16.30 19.17 10.36
C ASP A 12 -15.45 17.95 10.74
N ILE A 13 -14.53 18.12 11.69
CA ILE A 13 -13.72 17.03 12.23
C ILE A 13 -14.61 16.00 12.92
N ASN A 14 -15.52 16.46 13.80
CA ASN A 14 -16.44 15.58 14.53
C ASN A 14 -17.38 14.83 13.58
N MET A 15 -17.92 15.52 12.57
CA MET A 15 -18.77 14.91 11.55
C MET A 15 -18.02 13.83 10.76
N THR A 16 -16.78 14.12 10.35
CA THR A 16 -15.94 13.20 9.59
C THR A 16 -15.57 11.96 10.42
N VAL A 17 -15.14 12.16 11.67
CA VAL A 17 -14.78 11.08 12.59
C VAL A 17 -15.99 10.18 12.86
N ALA A 18 -17.16 10.77 13.11
CA ALA A 18 -18.40 10.02 13.32
C ALA A 18 -18.81 9.23 12.07
N TYR A 19 -18.71 9.83 10.88
CA TYR A 19 -19.02 9.16 9.63
C TYR A 19 -18.09 7.98 9.34
N PHE A 20 -16.77 8.16 9.48
CA PHE A 20 -15.80 7.08 9.26
C PHE A 20 -15.92 5.96 10.28
N THR A 21 -16.23 6.28 11.53
CA THR A 21 -16.51 5.27 12.56
C THR A 21 -17.78 4.48 12.22
N LYS A 22 -18.84 5.17 11.80
CA LYS A 22 -20.11 4.55 11.36
C LYS A 22 -19.93 3.63 10.14
N CYS A 23 -19.06 4.02 9.21
CA CYS A 23 -18.71 3.20 8.05
C CYS A 23 -17.76 2.04 8.38
N GLY A 24 -17.27 1.94 9.62
CA GLY A 24 -16.29 0.93 10.04
C GLY A 24 -14.92 1.11 9.39
N LEU A 25 -14.62 2.30 8.86
CA LEU A 25 -13.34 2.61 8.23
C LEU A 25 -12.26 2.76 9.30
N ILE A 26 -12.58 3.53 10.34
CA ILE A 26 -11.70 3.77 11.49
C ILE A 26 -12.31 3.21 12.76
N GLN A 27 -11.46 2.86 13.72
CA GLN A 27 -11.82 2.52 15.10
C GLN A 27 -11.08 3.48 16.03
N ILE A 28 -11.74 3.90 17.10
CA ILE A 28 -11.14 4.78 18.10
C ILE A 28 -11.04 3.99 19.39
N ASP A 29 -9.82 3.92 19.92
CA ASP A 29 -9.52 3.20 21.15
C ASP A 29 -9.87 4.07 22.38
N ASP A 30 -9.90 3.48 23.58
CA ASP A 30 -10.25 4.20 24.83
C ASP A 30 -9.28 5.36 25.14
N ASP A 31 -8.05 5.29 24.63
CA ASP A 31 -7.02 6.33 24.73
C ASP A 31 -7.20 7.46 23.69
N GLY A 32 -8.21 7.40 22.83
CA GLY A 32 -8.50 8.40 21.79
C GLY A 32 -7.64 8.26 20.53
N HIS A 33 -6.92 7.16 20.37
CA HIS A 33 -6.16 6.86 19.17
C HIS A 33 -7.06 6.26 18.08
N ALA A 34 -6.96 6.78 16.86
CA ALA A 34 -7.71 6.26 15.71
C ALA A 34 -6.85 5.27 14.90
N THR A 35 -7.38 4.07 14.67
CA THR A 35 -6.77 3.04 13.82
C THR A 35 -7.59 2.84 12.55
N LEU A 36 -6.90 2.64 11.41
CA LEU A 36 -7.53 2.44 10.10
C LEU A 36 -7.57 0.94 9.78
N SER A 37 -8.59 0.25 10.30
CA SER A 37 -8.70 -1.22 10.23
C SER A 37 -8.81 -1.75 8.80
N GLN A 38 -9.43 -0.98 7.89
CA GLN A 38 -9.51 -1.35 6.48
C GLN A 38 -8.14 -1.33 5.78
N ALA A 39 -7.23 -0.42 6.14
CA ALA A 39 -5.92 -0.36 5.49
C ALA A 39 -5.08 -1.61 5.78
N LYS A 40 -5.18 -2.16 7.00
CA LYS A 40 -4.54 -3.43 7.35
C LYS A 40 -5.09 -4.58 6.51
N ALA A 41 -6.42 -4.67 6.39
CA ALA A 41 -7.07 -5.67 5.54
C ALA A 41 -6.68 -5.51 4.06
N MET A 42 -6.55 -4.28 3.54
CA MET A 42 -6.12 -4.03 2.16
C MET A 42 -4.69 -4.50 1.90
N VAL A 43 -3.76 -4.25 2.82
CA VAL A 43 -2.37 -4.75 2.72
C VAL A 43 -2.32 -6.27 2.80
N GLU A 44 -3.16 -6.89 3.64
CA GLU A 44 -3.24 -8.34 3.76
C GLU A 44 -4.00 -9.01 2.60
N SER A 45 -4.83 -8.25 1.87
CA SER A 45 -5.57 -8.70 0.69
C SER A 45 -4.74 -8.75 -0.59
N GLU A 46 -3.40 -8.70 -0.49
CA GLU A 46 -2.52 -8.87 -1.64
C GLU A 46 -2.97 -10.06 -2.50
N THR A 47 -3.23 -9.81 -3.77
CA THR A 47 -3.50 -10.89 -4.72
C THR A 47 -2.30 -11.84 -4.76
N ASN A 48 -2.53 -13.12 -5.03
CA ASN A 48 -1.46 -14.11 -5.18
C ASN A 48 -0.37 -13.63 -6.17
N TRP A 49 -0.75 -12.83 -7.17
CA TRP A 49 0.16 -12.19 -8.12
C TRP A 49 1.05 -11.10 -7.50
N ALA A 50 0.49 -10.22 -6.67
CA ALA A 50 1.25 -9.19 -5.96
C ALA A 50 2.26 -9.82 -4.99
N LYS A 51 1.83 -10.87 -4.26
CA LYS A 51 2.70 -11.66 -3.38
C LYS A 51 3.84 -12.34 -4.16
N TYR A 52 3.53 -13.04 -5.25
CA TYR A 52 4.51 -13.67 -6.13
C TYR A 52 5.56 -12.66 -6.66
N LYS A 53 5.13 -11.48 -7.12
CA LYS A 53 6.04 -10.43 -7.61
C LYS A 53 6.93 -9.83 -6.51
N ARG A 54 6.47 -9.80 -5.27
CA ARG A 54 7.25 -9.36 -4.11
C ARG A 54 8.31 -10.39 -3.72
N GLU A 55 7.96 -11.68 -3.72
CA GLU A 55 8.90 -12.78 -3.50
C GLU A 55 9.96 -12.85 -4.61
N GLN A 56 9.56 -12.67 -5.88
CA GLN A 56 10.51 -12.60 -7.00
C GLN A 56 11.54 -11.47 -6.81
N ARG A 57 11.11 -10.29 -6.34
CA ARG A 57 12.00 -9.16 -6.04
C ARG A 57 12.95 -9.43 -4.87
N LYS A 58 12.47 -10.05 -3.79
CA LYS A 58 13.31 -10.45 -2.66
C LYS A 58 14.38 -11.46 -3.09
N ASN A 59 13.98 -12.51 -3.82
CA ASN A 59 14.92 -13.52 -4.29
C ASN A 59 15.92 -12.95 -5.32
N SER A 60 15.56 -11.90 -6.07
CA SER A 60 16.47 -11.21 -6.98
C SER A 60 17.47 -10.27 -6.30
N GLN A 61 17.26 -9.90 -5.04
CA GLN A 61 18.20 -9.09 -4.26
C GLN A 61 19.33 -9.95 -3.65
N ASP A 62 19.06 -11.22 -3.33
CA ASP A 62 20.05 -12.18 -2.84
C ASP A 62 20.83 -12.89 -3.98
N LEU A 63 20.44 -12.66 -5.24
CA LEU A 63 21.20 -13.10 -6.40
C LEU A 63 22.23 -12.01 -6.74
N PRO A 64 23.53 -12.35 -6.91
CA PRO A 64 24.49 -11.39 -7.41
C PRO A 64 23.97 -10.84 -8.73
N LYS A 65 23.91 -9.50 -8.84
CA LYS A 65 23.53 -8.80 -10.08
C LYS A 65 24.32 -9.44 -11.20
N LEU A 66 23.65 -10.16 -12.10
CA LEU A 66 24.31 -10.86 -13.20
C LEU A 66 24.82 -9.78 -14.17
N GLU A 67 26.05 -9.32 -13.95
CA GLU A 67 26.69 -8.25 -14.74
C GLU A 67 27.00 -8.71 -16.19
N ASN A 68 26.68 -9.97 -16.50
CA ASN A 68 26.98 -10.64 -17.76
C ASN A 68 25.73 -11.10 -18.51
N VAL A 69 24.61 -10.36 -18.46
CA VAL A 69 23.61 -10.50 -19.53
C VAL A 69 24.22 -9.86 -20.77
N GLN A 70 25.06 -10.65 -21.46
CA GLN A 70 25.64 -10.31 -22.74
C GLN A 70 24.59 -9.61 -23.59
N ASN A 71 24.95 -8.43 -24.10
CA ASN A 71 24.32 -7.75 -25.24
C ASN A 71 24.30 -8.71 -26.45
N LYS A 72 23.47 -9.74 -26.41
CA LYS A 72 23.14 -10.54 -27.57
C LYS A 72 22.01 -9.81 -28.28
N LYS A 73 22.42 -8.81 -29.07
CA LYS A 73 21.79 -8.52 -30.36
C LYS A 73 21.78 -9.82 -31.18
N THR A 74 20.92 -10.77 -30.83
CA THR A 74 20.56 -11.85 -31.72
C THR A 74 19.27 -11.41 -32.38
N ILE A 75 19.46 -10.89 -33.59
CA ILE A 75 18.47 -10.71 -34.63
C ILE A 75 17.58 -11.95 -34.63
N SER A 76 16.34 -11.84 -34.14
CA SER A 76 15.35 -12.91 -34.26
C SER A 76 14.17 -12.41 -35.08
N ASN A 77 14.32 -12.61 -36.38
CA ASN A 77 13.33 -12.91 -37.41
C ASN A 77 12.08 -12.02 -37.48
N SER A 78 12.00 -11.29 -38.60
CA SER A 78 10.84 -10.57 -39.10
C SER A 78 9.55 -11.38 -39.02
N CYS A 79 8.51 -10.80 -38.40
CA CYS A 79 7.14 -11.30 -38.49
C CYS A 79 6.62 -11.21 -39.94
N PRO A 80 5.77 -12.16 -40.37
CA PRO A 80 5.11 -12.13 -41.67
C PRO A 80 4.08 -11.00 -41.79
#